data_AF-A0A1W1BM83-F1
#
_entry.id   AF-A0A1W1BM83-F1
#
_cell.length_a   1.000
_cell.length_b   1.000
_cell.length_c   1.000
_cell.angle_alpha   90.00
_cell.angle_beta   90.00
_cell.angle_gamma   90.00
#
_symmetry.space_group_name_H-M   'P 1'
#
loop_
_entity.id
_entity.type
_entity.pdbx_description
1 polymer ?
#
loop_
_entity_poly.entity_id
_entity_poly.type
_entity_poly.pdbx_seq_one_letter_code
_entity_poly.pdbx_strand_id
1 'polypeptide(L)'
;MRKRTILTAAGMVLLLATACSNNQPAFDPSDTTVVSVKGKPYNIPKGAHPSPYVDDNVIEFYQKIGLKECRKGDITWEEDTAKEEMGVAIGKGDKSIYAKLAKQGRIGCASPISK
;
A
#
# COMPACT_ATOMS: atom_id res chain seq x y z
N MET A 1 20.89 -15.08 -65.84
CA MET A 1 20.19 -15.61 -64.65
C MET A 1 20.85 -15.05 -63.40
N ARG A 2 20.14 -14.22 -62.63
CA ARG A 2 20.60 -13.65 -61.35
C ARG A 2 20.46 -14.69 -60.24
N LYS A 3 21.51 -14.94 -59.47
CA LYS A 3 21.41 -15.50 -58.11
C LYS A 3 22.31 -14.68 -57.20
N ARG A 4 21.70 -13.76 -56.44
CA ARG A 4 22.33 -13.06 -55.33
C ARG A 4 22.13 -13.94 -54.10
N THR A 5 23.20 -14.52 -53.57
CA THR A 5 23.16 -15.20 -52.28
C THR A 5 23.59 -14.17 -51.23
N ILE A 6 22.61 -13.60 -50.54
CA ILE A 6 22.81 -12.72 -49.38
C ILE A 6 22.97 -13.67 -48.19
N LEU A 7 24.20 -13.80 -47.68
CA LEU A 7 24.46 -14.45 -46.40
C LEU A 7 24.09 -13.45 -45.29
N THR A 8 22.97 -13.74 -44.65
CA THR A 8 22.37 -13.05 -43.52
C THR A 8 23.35 -12.94 -42.34
N ALA A 9 23.69 -11.71 -41.98
CA ALA A 9 24.17 -11.37 -40.64
C ALA A 9 22.96 -11.40 -39.69
N ALA A 10 22.90 -12.39 -38.82
CA ALA A 10 22.04 -12.44 -37.65
C ALA A 10 22.94 -12.91 -36.51
N GLY A 11 23.31 -12.09 -35.54
CA GLY A 11 22.45 -11.22 -34.75
C GLY A 11 22.57 -11.74 -33.32
N MET A 12 23.72 -11.49 -32.69
CA MET A 12 23.99 -11.90 -31.33
C MET A 12 23.23 -10.96 -30.40
N VAL A 13 21.94 -11.25 -30.19
CA VAL A 13 21.12 -10.54 -29.21
C VAL A 13 21.53 -11.05 -27.83
N LEU A 14 22.43 -10.32 -27.18
CA LEU A 14 22.61 -10.41 -25.73
C LEU A 14 21.30 -10.01 -25.08
N LEU A 15 20.51 -11.01 -24.70
CA LEU A 15 19.44 -10.86 -23.71
C LEU A 15 20.11 -10.57 -22.36
N LEU A 16 20.43 -9.30 -22.12
CA LEU A 16 20.53 -8.76 -20.76
C LEU A 16 19.13 -8.86 -20.15
N ALA A 17 18.78 -10.04 -19.67
CA ALA A 17 17.74 -10.19 -18.68
C ALA A 17 18.26 -9.52 -17.41
N THR A 18 18.11 -8.20 -17.34
CA THR A 18 18.17 -7.48 -16.07
C THR A 18 17.02 -8.03 -15.25
N ALA A 19 17.32 -9.04 -14.43
CA ALA A 19 16.48 -9.38 -13.31
C ALA A 19 16.39 -8.10 -12.47
N CYS A 20 15.31 -7.35 -12.63
CA CYS A 20 14.91 -6.38 -11.65
C CYS A 20 14.56 -7.19 -10.40
N SER A 21 15.57 -7.57 -9.62
CA SER A 21 15.37 -7.92 -8.23
C SER A 21 14.70 -6.69 -7.62
N ASN A 22 13.39 -6.77 -7.39
CA ASN A 22 12.66 -5.80 -6.60
C ASN A 22 13.23 -5.86 -5.17
N ASN A 23 14.38 -5.24 -4.96
CA ASN A 23 15.01 -5.02 -3.65
C ASN A 23 14.29 -3.89 -2.90
N GLN A 24 13.01 -3.65 -3.21
CA GLN A 24 12.21 -2.71 -2.45
C GLN A 24 11.97 -3.37 -1.08
N PRO A 25 12.36 -2.71 0.03
CA PRO A 25 12.14 -3.27 1.35
C PRO A 25 10.68 -3.64 1.52
N ALA A 26 10.40 -4.82 2.07
CA ALA A 26 9.04 -5.19 2.43
C ALA A 26 8.49 -4.18 3.43
N PHE A 27 7.21 -3.82 3.27
CA PHE A 27 6.53 -2.95 4.22
C PHE A 27 6.56 -3.57 5.62
N ASP A 28 6.95 -2.78 6.63
CA ASP A 28 7.00 -3.18 8.02
C ASP A 28 6.10 -2.25 8.85
N PRO A 29 4.94 -2.73 9.34
CA PRO A 29 4.02 -1.92 10.14
C PRO A 29 4.60 -1.52 11.51
N SER A 30 5.72 -2.12 11.94
CA SER A 30 6.39 -1.77 13.19
C SER A 30 7.42 -0.64 13.05
N ASP A 31 7.92 -0.39 11.82
CA ASP A 31 8.82 0.74 11.55
C ASP A 31 8.01 2.01 11.31
N THR A 32 7.92 2.84 12.36
CA THR A 32 7.01 4.00 12.38
C THR A 32 7.73 5.33 12.20
N THR A 33 6.96 6.34 11.82
CA THR A 33 7.33 7.75 11.73
C THR A 33 6.23 8.62 12.33
N VAL A 34 6.59 9.82 12.78
CA VAL A 34 5.63 10.78 13.33
C VAL A 34 5.04 11.61 12.20
N VAL A 35 3.71 11.64 12.11
CA VAL A 35 2.96 12.49 11.18
C VAL A 35 1.99 13.37 11.96
N SER A 36 1.88 14.63 11.55
CA SER A 36 0.92 15.58 12.14
C SER A 36 -0.37 15.60 11.35
N VAL A 37 -1.49 15.28 12.00
CA VAL A 37 -2.84 15.33 11.43
C VAL A 37 -3.66 16.31 12.27
N LYS A 38 -4.14 17.38 11.66
CA LYS A 38 -4.89 18.46 12.34
C LYS A 38 -4.17 19.01 13.59
N GLY A 39 -2.84 19.10 13.52
CA GLY A 39 -2.01 19.62 14.62
C GLY A 39 -1.72 18.62 15.75
N LYS A 40 -2.23 17.37 15.66
CA LYS A 40 -1.91 16.30 16.61
C LYS A 40 -0.89 15.34 16.01
N PRO A 41 0.14 14.93 16.77
CA PRO A 41 1.14 13.99 16.29
C PRO A 41 0.69 12.54 16.48
N TYR A 42 0.96 11.69 15.49
CA TYR A 42 0.63 10.26 15.47
C TYR A 42 1.82 9.45 15.00
N ASN A 43 2.02 8.25 15.57
CA ASN A 43 2.97 7.27 15.03
C ASN A 43 2.24 6.40 14.00
N ILE A 44 2.67 6.44 12.75
CA ILE A 44 2.17 5.57 11.68
C ILE A 44 3.35 4.86 10.99
N PRO A 45 3.14 3.70 10.34
CA PRO A 45 4.21 3.03 9.60
C PRO A 45 4.82 3.92 8.51
N LYS A 46 6.13 3.77 8.25
CA LYS A 46 6.77 4.40 7.09
C LYS A 46 6.21 3.80 5.80
N GLY A 47 5.95 4.65 4.80
CA GLY A 47 5.28 4.22 3.57
C GLY A 47 3.76 4.04 3.71
N ALA A 48 3.20 4.47 4.84
CA ALA A 48 1.77 4.67 5.01
C ALA A 48 1.42 6.16 5.07
N HIS A 49 0.16 6.46 4.79
CA HIS A 49 -0.40 7.80 4.93
C HIS A 49 -1.66 7.79 5.79
N PRO A 50 -1.93 8.88 6.52
CA PRO A 50 -3.22 9.05 7.18
C PRO A 50 -4.36 9.02 6.16
N SER A 51 -5.41 8.27 6.45
CA SER A 51 -6.64 8.36 5.68
C SER A 51 -7.24 9.76 5.86
N PRO A 52 -7.75 10.41 4.80
CA PRO A 52 -8.39 11.71 4.93
C PRO A 52 -9.72 11.63 5.73
N TYR A 53 -10.27 10.43 5.90
CA TYR A 53 -11.54 10.18 6.59
C TYR A 53 -11.28 9.72 8.03
N VAL A 54 -11.46 10.64 8.97
CA VAL A 54 -11.18 10.43 10.40
C VAL A 54 -12.40 10.75 11.27
N ASP A 55 -13.53 10.10 10.97
CA ASP A 55 -14.76 10.20 11.77
C ASP A 55 -15.06 8.90 12.54
N ASP A 56 -15.96 8.99 13.51
CA ASP A 56 -16.36 7.85 14.34
C ASP A 56 -16.96 6.69 13.51
N ASN A 57 -17.61 6.97 12.38
CA ASN A 57 -18.21 5.95 11.52
C ASN A 57 -17.13 5.13 10.80
N VAL A 58 -16.04 5.77 10.39
CA VAL A 58 -14.87 5.10 9.78
C VAL A 58 -14.22 4.18 10.82
N ILE A 59 -14.05 4.64 12.05
CA ILE A 59 -13.49 3.81 13.14
C ILE A 59 -14.38 2.59 13.42
N GLU A 60 -15.69 2.77 13.50
CA GLU A 60 -16.63 1.65 13.69
C GLU A 60 -16.58 0.64 12.52
N PHE A 61 -16.39 1.12 11.29
CA PHE A 61 -16.18 0.24 10.14
C PHE A 61 -14.89 -0.57 10.29
N TYR A 62 -13.77 0.06 10.67
CA TYR A 62 -12.48 -0.60 10.89
C TYR A 62 -12.54 -1.66 12.00
N GLN A 63 -13.29 -1.39 13.07
CA GLN A 63 -13.57 -2.37 14.13
C GLN A 63 -14.35 -3.58 13.59
N LYS A 64 -15.37 -3.36 12.76
CA LYS A 64 -16.20 -4.44 12.18
C LYS A 64 -15.42 -5.35 11.22
N ILE A 65 -14.40 -4.83 10.53
CA ILE A 65 -13.56 -5.61 9.62
C ILE A 65 -12.40 -6.35 10.31
N GLY A 66 -12.22 -6.17 11.62
CA GLY A 66 -11.30 -6.96 12.43
C GLY A 66 -10.25 -6.17 13.22
N LEU A 67 -10.13 -4.86 13.03
CA LEU A 67 -9.19 -3.99 13.75
C LEU A 67 -9.84 -3.51 15.06
N LYS A 68 -10.00 -4.44 16.00
CA LYS A 68 -10.72 -4.24 17.26
C LYS A 68 -10.03 -3.24 18.20
N GLU A 69 -8.75 -2.99 17.98
CA GLU A 69 -7.91 -2.06 18.72
C GLU A 69 -8.12 -0.59 18.33
N CYS A 70 -8.78 -0.31 17.19
CA CYS A 70 -9.16 1.04 16.80
C CYS A 70 -10.13 1.65 17.82
N ARG A 71 -9.89 2.91 18.23
CA ARG A 71 -10.69 3.63 19.22
C ARG A 71 -11.18 4.96 18.69
N LYS A 72 -12.26 5.48 19.29
CA LYS A 72 -12.74 6.84 18.98
C LYS A 72 -11.64 7.86 19.23
N GLY A 73 -11.42 8.75 18.26
CA GLY A 73 -10.34 9.74 18.29
C GLY A 73 -9.01 9.25 17.68
N ASP A 74 -8.91 7.98 17.29
CA ASP A 74 -7.81 7.51 16.46
C ASP A 74 -7.94 8.05 15.02
N ILE A 75 -6.82 8.09 14.32
CA ILE A 75 -6.81 8.18 12.86
C ILE A 75 -6.67 6.78 12.28
N THR A 76 -7.10 6.59 11.04
CA THR A 76 -6.74 5.42 10.24
C THR A 76 -5.54 5.76 9.35
N TRP A 77 -4.75 4.75 9.01
CA TRP A 77 -3.65 4.86 8.06
C TRP A 77 -3.68 3.70 7.07
N GLU A 78 -3.15 3.95 5.88
CA GLU A 78 -3.14 3.04 4.75
C GLU A 78 -1.73 3.02 4.15
N GLU A 79 -1.15 1.84 3.91
CA GLU A 79 0.06 1.72 3.09
C GLU A 79 -0.21 2.31 1.69
N ASP A 80 0.78 2.97 1.10
CA ASP A 80 0.66 3.61 -0.21
C ASP A 80 0.14 2.66 -1.30
N THR A 81 0.67 1.43 -1.37
CA THR A 81 0.21 0.43 -2.34
C THR A 81 -1.17 -0.14 -1.99
N ALA A 82 -1.50 -0.23 -0.69
CA ALA A 82 -2.81 -0.69 -0.22
C ALA A 82 -3.92 0.29 -0.63
N LYS A 83 -3.66 1.60 -0.61
CA LYS A 83 -4.60 2.63 -1.08
C LYS A 83 -4.96 2.44 -2.56
N GLU A 84 -3.98 2.13 -3.41
CA GLU A 84 -4.22 1.87 -4.83
C GLU A 84 -5.09 0.62 -5.02
N GLU A 85 -4.75 -0.47 -4.32
CA GLU A 85 -5.54 -1.72 -4.34
C GLU A 85 -6.98 -1.50 -3.87
N MET A 86 -7.17 -0.71 -2.80
CA MET A 86 -8.48 -0.34 -2.28
C MET A 86 -9.27 0.45 -3.32
N GLY A 87 -8.67 1.46 -3.96
CA GLY A 87 -9.33 2.25 -5.00
C GLY A 87 -9.84 1.39 -6.16
N VAL A 88 -9.03 0.44 -6.63
CA VAL A 88 -9.41 -0.49 -7.71
C VAL A 88 -10.52 -1.44 -7.27
N ALA A 89 -10.42 -2.02 -6.07
CA ALA A 89 -11.41 -2.97 -5.55
C ALA A 89 -12.76 -2.29 -5.28
N ILE A 90 -12.76 -1.13 -4.63
CA ILE A 90 -13.96 -0.35 -4.33
C ILE A 90 -14.62 0.12 -5.63
N GLY A 91 -13.84 0.55 -6.63
CA GLY A 91 -14.36 0.89 -7.96
C GLY A 91 -15.09 -0.27 -8.64
N LYS A 92 -14.78 -1.51 -8.27
CA LYS A 92 -15.46 -2.75 -8.71
C LYS A 92 -16.56 -3.23 -7.74
N GLY A 93 -16.80 -2.49 -6.66
CA GLY A 93 -17.78 -2.85 -5.62
C GLY A 93 -17.28 -3.87 -4.57
N ASP A 94 -16.00 -4.24 -4.59
CA ASP A 94 -15.43 -5.18 -3.64
C ASP A 94 -15.00 -4.47 -2.34
N LYS A 95 -15.85 -4.58 -1.31
CA LYS A 95 -15.57 -4.06 0.03
C LYS A 95 -14.78 -5.04 0.92
N SER A 96 -14.59 -6.29 0.49
CA SER A 96 -13.84 -7.28 1.27
C SER A 96 -12.34 -6.97 1.33
N ILE A 97 -11.86 -6.12 0.41
CA ILE A 97 -10.48 -5.64 0.34
C ILE A 97 -10.00 -5.05 1.67
N TYR A 98 -10.85 -4.31 2.38
CA TYR A 98 -10.50 -3.73 3.68
C TYR A 98 -10.14 -4.81 4.71
N ALA A 99 -10.99 -5.84 4.85
CA ALA A 99 -10.72 -6.93 5.77
C ALA A 99 -9.48 -7.75 5.38
N LYS A 100 -9.22 -7.90 4.07
CA LYS A 100 -8.00 -8.54 3.56
C LYS A 100 -6.75 -7.75 3.96
N LEU A 101 -6.73 -6.45 3.69
CA LEU A 101 -5.56 -5.59 3.95
C LEU A 101 -5.32 -5.40 5.46
N ALA A 102 -6.39 -5.34 6.26
CA ALA A 102 -6.29 -5.32 7.72
C ALA A 102 -5.59 -6.58 8.25
N LYS A 103 -5.98 -7.77 7.77
CA LYS A 103 -5.31 -9.03 8.13
C LYS A 103 -3.85 -9.11 7.68
N GLN A 104 -3.49 -8.38 6.63
CA GLN A 104 -2.12 -8.27 6.14
C GLN A 104 -1.30 -7.21 6.88
N GLY A 105 -1.91 -6.46 7.81
CA GLY A 105 -1.26 -5.38 8.53
C GLY A 105 -0.93 -4.15 7.67
N ARG A 106 -1.58 -4.00 6.51
CA ARG A 106 -1.31 -2.93 5.53
C ARG A 106 -2.20 -1.70 5.69
N ILE A 107 -3.21 -1.81 6.55
CA ILE A 107 -4.03 -0.70 7.03
C ILE A 107 -4.22 -0.88 8.54
N GLY A 108 -4.45 0.22 9.25
CA GLY A 108 -4.64 0.18 10.69
C GLY A 108 -5.11 1.50 11.28
N CYS A 109 -5.03 1.58 12.61
CA CYS A 109 -5.35 2.79 13.36
C CYS A 109 -4.14 3.27 14.16
N ALA A 110 -4.12 4.57 14.48
CA ALA A 110 -3.13 5.17 15.34
C ALA A 110 -3.79 6.17 16.30
N SER A 111 -3.47 6.04 17.58
CA SER A 111 -3.86 7.01 18.61
C SER A 111 -2.89 8.19 18.65
N PRO A 112 -3.35 9.39 19.04
CA PRO A 112 -2.48 10.55 19.16
C PRO A 112 -1.43 10.32 20.26
N ILE A 113 -0.18 10.74 20.00
CA ILE A 113 0.94 10.61 20.95
C ILE A 113 0.71 11.49 22.18
N SER A 114 0.11 12.66 21.99
CA SER A 114 -0.24 13.61 23.04
C SER A 114 -1.70 14.03 22.92
N LYS A 115 -2.36 14.20 24.07
CA LYS A 115 -3.80 14.55 24.15
C LYS A 115 -4.08 15.96 23.65
#